data_AF-A0A6A5STT9-F1
#
_entry.id   AF-A0A6A5STT9-F1
#
_cell.length_a   1.000
_cell.length_b   1.000
_cell.length_c   1.000
_cell.angle_alpha   90.00
_cell.angle_beta   90.00
_cell.angle_gamma   90.00
#
_symmetry.space_group_name_H-M   'P 1'
#
loop_
_entity.id
_entity.type
_entity.pdbx_description
1 polymer ?
#
loop_
_entity_poly.entity_id
_entity_poly.type
_entity_poly.pdbx_seq_one_letter_code
_entity_poly.pdbx_strand_id
1 'polypeptide(L)'
;MTYAISNNISAPLSAASSMTAPATTAARCRTCTKPQKRILAADTARDLTNLLATTHLQPPYLLVAHSYGGIILRTFFQLQIFSAEEPVKAILLFDTATELMLQLFPRVPPLALVEVGGNVDVAALTNLPMDSGFSDEEWKYAVAAEKRCTHALGLEDTHASAHALALHRQLDGKGFGQRPLTVVQCNMAADYQFLYDEVVKLGNGSEEERRAARNFIETWRLFHGQIASAQCGLSTDARMRVWGNGGMI
;
A
#
# COMPACT_ATOMS: atom_id res chain seq x y z
N MET A 1 -13.13 -4.27 -4.52
CA MET A 1 -12.06 -3.29 -4.78
C MET A 1 -12.45 -2.04 -4.01
N THR A 2 -11.74 -1.71 -2.93
CA THR A 2 -12.08 -0.57 -2.09
C THR A 2 -10.81 0.23 -1.85
N TYR A 3 -10.74 1.43 -2.42
CA TYR A 3 -9.75 2.44 -2.06
C TYR A 3 -10.12 3.00 -0.69
N ALA A 4 -9.64 2.32 0.35
CA ALA A 4 -9.74 2.80 1.71
C ALA A 4 -8.48 3.59 2.05
N ILE A 5 -8.52 4.90 1.80
CA ILE A 5 -7.69 5.80 2.61
C ILE A 5 -8.29 5.75 4.01
N SER A 6 -7.83 4.79 4.81
CA SER A 6 -8.23 4.66 6.21
C SER A 6 -7.68 5.85 7.00
N ASN A 7 -8.45 6.94 7.00
CA ASN A 7 -8.23 8.11 7.85
C ASN A 7 -8.59 7.74 9.30
N ASN A 8 -7.59 7.34 10.08
CA ASN A 8 -7.75 7.32 11.53
C ASN A 8 -6.41 7.56 12.25
N ILE A 9 -6.00 8.83 12.33
CA ILE A 9 -4.96 9.28 13.26
C ILE A 9 -5.67 9.99 14.41
N SER A 10 -6.05 9.23 15.43
CA SER A 10 -6.30 9.79 16.76
C SER A 10 -5.07 9.54 17.62
N ALA A 11 -4.16 10.52 17.67
CA ALA A 11 -3.17 10.63 18.74
C ALA A 11 -3.20 12.08 19.27
N PRO A 12 -3.40 12.31 20.58
CA PRO A 12 -3.60 13.65 21.12
C PRO A 12 -2.29 14.45 21.16
N LEU A 13 -2.35 15.67 20.63
CA LEU A 13 -1.36 16.73 20.85
C LEU A 13 -1.40 17.16 22.32
N SER A 14 -0.36 16.84 23.10
CA SER A 14 -0.22 17.38 24.46
C SER A 14 0.36 18.79 24.42
N ALA A 15 -0.40 19.73 25.00
CA ALA A 15 -0.08 21.14 25.12
C ALA A 15 1.19 21.42 25.94
N ALA A 16 1.90 22.47 25.52
CA ALA A 16 3.04 23.06 26.23
C ALA A 16 2.63 23.75 27.54
N SER A 17 3.47 23.63 28.56
CA SER A 17 3.50 24.53 29.71
C SER A 17 4.88 24.59 30.36
N SER A 18 5.15 25.74 30.95
CA SER A 18 6.42 26.43 31.10
C SER A 18 7.39 25.91 32.17
N MET A 19 8.63 26.39 32.03
CA MET A 19 9.83 26.19 32.85
C MET A 19 9.65 26.34 34.36
N THR A 20 10.35 25.50 35.13
CA THR A 20 11.27 25.87 36.23
C THR A 20 11.96 24.60 36.78
N ALA A 21 13.24 24.71 37.12
CA ALA A 21 14.06 23.68 37.81
C ALA A 21 14.82 24.40 38.95
N PRO A 22 15.56 23.72 39.86
CA PRO A 22 15.81 22.28 40.00
C PRO A 22 15.72 21.74 41.46
N ALA A 23 15.64 20.41 41.64
CA ALA A 23 16.32 19.69 42.75
C ALA A 23 16.26 18.16 42.58
N THR A 24 17.41 17.57 42.86
CA THR A 24 17.86 16.18 42.88
C THR A 24 16.95 15.19 43.62
N THR A 25 16.42 14.16 42.94
CA THR A 25 16.28 12.77 43.45
C THR A 25 15.97 11.83 42.27
N ALA A 26 16.56 10.63 42.26
CA ALA A 26 16.41 9.61 41.21
C ALA A 26 14.94 9.30 40.86
N ALA A 27 14.45 9.83 39.74
CA ALA A 27 13.13 9.54 39.20
C ALA A 27 13.23 8.48 38.09
N ARG A 28 12.62 7.32 38.36
CA ARG A 28 12.37 6.23 37.41
C ARG A 28 11.94 6.77 36.04
N CYS A 29 12.58 6.28 34.99
CA CYS A 29 12.20 6.49 33.59
C CYS A 29 10.75 6.01 33.37
N ARG A 30 9.78 6.92 33.56
CA ARG A 30 8.38 6.70 33.18
C ARG A 30 8.23 7.09 31.72
N THR A 31 8.56 6.17 30.84
CA THR A 31 8.03 5.97 29.47
C THR A 31 8.86 4.90 28.78
N CYS A 32 8.93 3.72 29.38
CA CYS A 32 9.23 2.52 28.59
C CYS A 32 7.95 2.19 27.82
N THR A 33 7.70 2.94 26.73
CA THR A 33 6.67 2.58 25.76
C THR A 33 7.04 1.21 25.24
N LYS A 34 6.18 0.21 25.45
CA LYS A 34 6.40 -1.11 24.86
C LYS A 34 6.60 -0.90 23.35
N PRO A 35 7.64 -1.49 22.73
CA PRO A 35 7.83 -1.34 21.29
C PRO A 35 6.53 -1.77 20.61
N GLN A 36 5.94 -0.83 19.85
CA GLN A 36 4.72 -1.09 19.11
C GLN A 36 4.99 -2.26 18.16
N LYS A 37 4.15 -3.29 18.22
CA LYS A 37 4.29 -4.47 17.37
C LYS A 37 4.25 -4.00 15.91
N ARG A 38 5.31 -4.28 15.15
CA ARG A 38 5.37 -4.00 13.72
C ARG A 38 5.16 -5.30 12.97
N ILE A 39 4.40 -5.24 11.89
CA ILE A 39 4.19 -6.34 10.95
C ILE A 39 5.06 -6.05 9.73
N LEU A 40 5.94 -6.98 9.38
CA LEU A 40 6.73 -6.91 8.15
C LEU A 40 6.10 -7.76 7.06
N ALA A 41 6.42 -7.47 5.79
CA ALA A 41 5.98 -8.27 4.66
C ALA A 41 6.34 -9.76 4.79
N ALA A 42 7.45 -10.08 5.49
CA ALA A 42 7.85 -11.46 5.77
C ALA A 42 6.86 -12.19 6.70
N ASP A 43 6.21 -11.49 7.62
CA ASP A 43 5.20 -12.08 8.49
C ASP A 43 3.95 -12.42 7.67
N THR A 44 3.45 -11.47 6.89
CA THR A 44 2.29 -11.69 6.01
C THR A 44 2.56 -12.74 4.93
N ALA A 45 3.79 -12.83 4.40
CA ALA A 45 4.18 -13.87 3.47
C ALA A 45 4.16 -15.29 4.10
N ARG A 46 4.52 -15.42 5.38
CA ARG A 46 4.37 -16.67 6.13
C ARG A 46 2.89 -16.98 6.38
N ASP A 47 2.08 -15.98 6.68
CA ASP A 47 0.64 -16.16 6.82
C ASP A 47 -0.02 -16.63 5.52
N LEU A 48 0.40 -16.11 4.36
CA LEU A 48 -0.05 -16.61 3.06
C LEU A 48 0.35 -18.08 2.85
N THR A 49 1.56 -18.46 3.26
CA THR A 49 2.02 -19.87 3.20
C THR A 49 1.11 -20.76 4.06
N ASN A 50 0.82 -20.35 5.29
CA ASN A 50 -0.05 -21.07 6.20
C ASN A 50 -1.48 -21.16 5.66
N LEU A 51 -2.00 -20.08 5.08
CA LEU A 51 -3.33 -20.03 4.49
C LEU A 51 -3.47 -21.05 3.35
N LEU A 52 -2.50 -21.13 2.44
CA LEU A 52 -2.50 -22.12 1.36
C LEU A 52 -2.49 -23.55 1.91
N ALA A 53 -1.69 -23.81 2.95
CA ALA A 53 -1.63 -25.12 3.60
C ALA A 53 -2.94 -25.51 4.30
N THR A 54 -3.55 -24.58 5.03
CA THR A 54 -4.79 -24.81 5.80
C THR A 54 -6.02 -24.94 4.91
N THR A 55 -6.08 -24.19 3.80
CA THR A 55 -7.22 -24.25 2.87
C THR A 55 -7.18 -25.45 1.94
N HIS A 56 -6.07 -26.19 1.91
CA HIS A 56 -5.82 -27.31 1.01
C HIS A 56 -6.01 -26.94 -0.47
N LEU A 57 -5.89 -25.65 -0.83
CA LEU A 57 -5.90 -25.21 -2.22
C LEU A 57 -4.73 -25.89 -2.95
N GLN A 58 -5.03 -26.58 -4.04
CA GLN A 58 -4.03 -27.27 -4.83
C GLN A 58 -3.52 -26.36 -5.96
N PRO A 59 -2.23 -26.45 -6.33
CA PRO A 59 -1.71 -25.79 -7.52
C PRO A 59 -2.37 -26.32 -8.81
N PRO A 60 -2.29 -25.58 -9.93
CA PRO A 60 -1.51 -24.36 -10.10
C PRO A 60 -2.24 -23.09 -9.62
N TYR A 61 -1.48 -22.15 -9.05
CA TYR A 61 -1.96 -20.87 -8.57
C TYR A 61 -1.83 -19.78 -9.62
N LEU A 62 -2.82 -18.89 -9.63
CA LEU A 62 -2.72 -17.55 -10.19
C LEU A 62 -2.51 -16.59 -9.03
N LEU A 63 -1.36 -15.90 -8.98
CA LEU A 63 -1.08 -14.97 -7.90
C LEU A 63 -1.33 -13.54 -8.36
N VAL A 64 -2.20 -12.84 -7.62
CA VAL A 64 -2.58 -11.47 -7.91
C VAL A 64 -2.20 -10.60 -6.72
N ALA A 65 -1.45 -9.54 -6.98
CA ALA A 65 -1.06 -8.57 -5.97
C ALA A 65 -1.50 -7.17 -6.39
N HIS A 66 -1.92 -6.38 -5.41
CA HIS A 66 -2.27 -4.97 -5.57
C HIS A 66 -1.64 -4.14 -4.46
N SER A 67 -1.22 -2.91 -4.76
CA SER A 67 -0.63 -1.99 -3.78
C SER A 67 0.48 -2.68 -2.97
N TYR A 68 0.48 -2.56 -1.64
CA TYR A 68 1.48 -3.18 -0.74
C TYR A 68 1.58 -4.72 -0.88
N GLY A 69 0.54 -5.38 -1.39
CA GLY A 69 0.55 -6.81 -1.70
C GLY A 69 1.66 -7.22 -2.66
N GLY A 70 2.20 -6.31 -3.48
CA GLY A 70 3.35 -6.62 -4.34
C GLY A 70 4.63 -6.90 -3.58
N ILE A 71 4.89 -6.14 -2.50
CA ILE A 71 6.04 -6.38 -1.61
C ILE A 71 5.84 -7.72 -0.91
N ILE A 72 4.65 -7.98 -0.37
CA ILE A 72 4.31 -9.25 0.30
C ILE A 72 4.50 -10.44 -0.64
N LEU A 73 3.95 -10.38 -1.85
CA LEU A 73 4.05 -11.47 -2.84
C LEU A 73 5.50 -11.75 -3.22
N ARG A 74 6.30 -10.69 -3.43
CA ARG A 74 7.72 -10.81 -3.74
C ARG A 74 8.53 -11.36 -2.58
N THR A 75 8.23 -10.97 -1.34
CA THR A 75 8.78 -11.58 -0.14
C THR A 75 8.35 -13.04 0.00
N PHE A 76 7.12 -13.38 -0.36
CA PHE A 76 6.65 -14.77 -0.39
C PHE A 76 7.47 -15.62 -1.36
N PHE A 77 7.76 -15.14 -2.57
CA PHE A 77 8.69 -15.81 -3.50
C PHE A 77 10.13 -15.89 -2.95
N GLN A 78 10.57 -14.94 -2.15
CA GLN A 78 11.89 -14.99 -1.51
C GLN A 78 11.97 -16.06 -0.41
N LEU A 79 10.88 -16.25 0.34
CA LEU A 79 10.81 -17.20 1.46
C LEU A 79 10.48 -18.62 1.00
N GLN A 80 9.73 -18.76 -0.09
CA GLN A 80 9.34 -20.03 -0.69
C GLN A 80 10.45 -20.53 -1.61
N ILE A 81 10.96 -21.73 -1.39
CA ILE A 81 11.67 -22.48 -2.42
C ILE A 81 10.61 -23.22 -3.23
N PHE A 82 9.91 -22.51 -4.12
CA PHE A 82 9.12 -23.19 -5.15
C PHE A 82 10.07 -24.10 -5.93
N SER A 83 9.90 -25.42 -5.77
CA SER A 83 10.69 -26.43 -6.48
C SER A 83 10.37 -26.41 -7.98
N ALA A 84 11.19 -27.10 -8.76
CA ALA A 84 11.24 -27.06 -10.22
C ALA A 84 9.94 -27.43 -10.97
N GLU A 85 8.88 -27.87 -10.28
CA GLU A 85 7.54 -28.06 -10.84
C GLU A 85 6.68 -26.86 -10.46
N GLU A 86 6.65 -25.82 -11.31
CA GLU A 86 6.11 -24.49 -10.96
C GLU A 86 4.64 -24.54 -10.48
N PRO A 87 4.37 -24.39 -9.16
CA PRO A 87 3.00 -24.38 -8.66
C PRO A 87 2.29 -23.06 -8.95
N VAL A 88 2.97 -22.08 -9.55
CA VAL A 88 2.42 -20.77 -9.92
C VAL A 88 2.42 -20.65 -11.43
N LYS A 89 1.24 -20.53 -12.04
CA LYS A 89 1.07 -20.48 -13.50
C LYS A 89 1.29 -19.10 -14.09
N ALA A 90 0.93 -18.06 -13.34
CA ALA A 90 1.09 -16.67 -13.74
C ALA A 90 0.99 -15.72 -12.54
N ILE A 91 1.53 -14.52 -12.72
CA ILE A 91 1.56 -13.45 -11.72
C ILE A 91 0.97 -12.18 -12.34
N LEU A 92 0.06 -11.53 -11.61
CA LEU A 92 -0.48 -10.22 -11.96
C LEU A 92 -0.18 -9.21 -10.87
N LEU A 93 0.42 -8.08 -11.25
CA LEU A 93 0.73 -6.97 -10.37
C LEU A 93 -0.09 -5.75 -10.80
N PHE A 94 -1.06 -5.32 -9.99
CA PHE A 94 -1.88 -4.14 -10.23
C PHE A 94 -1.40 -3.00 -9.34
N ASP A 95 -0.76 -1.97 -9.90
CA ASP A 95 -0.24 -0.81 -9.15
C ASP A 95 0.41 -1.16 -7.81
N THR A 96 1.31 -2.14 -7.87
CA THR A 96 1.96 -2.66 -6.69
C THR A 96 3.04 -1.72 -6.18
N ALA A 97 3.12 -1.63 -4.85
CA ALA A 97 4.22 -0.98 -4.16
C ALA A 97 5.55 -1.67 -4.50
N THR A 98 6.61 -0.88 -4.56
CA THR A 98 7.99 -1.35 -4.78
C THR A 98 8.94 -0.67 -3.82
N GLU A 99 10.14 -1.23 -3.68
CA GLU A 99 11.27 -0.60 -3.01
C GLU A 99 11.65 0.74 -3.65
N LEU A 100 11.53 0.89 -4.98
CA LEU A 100 11.76 2.15 -5.67
C LEU A 100 10.72 3.21 -5.27
N MET A 101 9.44 2.82 -5.23
CA MET A 101 8.35 3.69 -4.81
C MET A 101 8.52 4.17 -3.38
N LEU A 102 8.78 3.26 -2.44
CA LEU A 102 8.91 3.61 -1.02
C LEU A 102 10.27 4.25 -0.69
N GLN A 103 11.23 4.23 -1.61
CA GLN A 103 12.42 5.08 -1.53
C GLN A 103 12.13 6.53 -1.97
N LEU A 104 11.27 6.72 -2.98
CA LEU A 104 10.89 8.03 -3.51
C LEU A 104 9.88 8.76 -2.62
N PHE A 105 8.97 8.01 -2.00
CA PHE A 105 7.88 8.57 -1.20
C PHE A 105 8.02 8.12 0.27
N PRO A 106 8.38 9.05 1.20
CA PRO A 106 8.49 8.73 2.63
C PRO A 106 7.18 8.26 3.28
N ARG A 107 6.04 8.50 2.61
CA ARG A 107 4.71 8.05 3.00
C ARG A 107 3.80 8.02 1.78
N VAL A 108 2.99 6.96 1.68
CA VAL A 108 1.97 6.82 0.64
C VAL A 108 0.64 6.43 1.31
N PRO A 109 -0.44 7.23 1.16
CA PRO A 109 -0.45 8.60 0.64
C PRO A 109 0.28 9.59 1.58
N PRO A 110 0.69 10.79 1.12
CA PRO A 110 1.32 11.78 1.99
C PRO A 110 0.32 12.31 3.03
N LEU A 111 0.81 12.81 4.17
CA LEU A 111 -0.05 13.37 5.22
C LEU A 111 -0.94 14.50 4.70
N ALA A 112 -0.36 15.39 3.88
CA ALA A 112 -1.11 16.46 3.25
C ALA A 112 -2.33 15.97 2.45
N LEU A 113 -2.23 14.85 1.72
CA LEU A 113 -3.40 14.33 0.99
C LEU A 113 -4.45 13.74 1.94
N VAL A 114 -4.02 13.11 3.04
CA VAL A 114 -4.90 12.61 4.12
C VAL A 114 -5.62 13.77 4.82
N GLU A 115 -4.89 14.84 5.13
CA GLU A 115 -5.38 16.04 5.83
C GLU A 115 -6.34 16.83 4.95
N VAL A 116 -6.00 17.09 3.69
CA VAL A 116 -6.91 17.73 2.72
C VAL A 116 -8.15 16.83 2.50
N GLY A 117 -7.96 15.51 2.49
CA GLY A 117 -9.04 14.51 2.36
C GLY A 117 -10.10 14.57 3.46
N GLY A 118 -9.78 15.06 4.67
CA GLY A 118 -10.72 15.23 5.76
C GLY A 118 -11.60 14.00 6.04
N ASN A 119 -12.89 14.22 6.29
CA ASN A 119 -13.91 13.16 6.47
C ASN A 119 -14.68 12.85 5.17
N VAL A 120 -14.07 13.05 4.00
CA VAL A 120 -14.77 12.79 2.73
C VAL A 120 -14.99 11.29 2.55
N ASP A 121 -16.24 10.91 2.32
CA ASP A 121 -16.58 9.54 1.92
C ASP A 121 -16.13 9.32 0.48
N VAL A 122 -14.91 8.82 0.33
CA VAL A 122 -14.28 8.54 -0.96
C VAL A 122 -15.12 7.57 -1.78
N ALA A 123 -15.80 6.60 -1.17
CA ALA A 123 -16.63 5.63 -1.89
C ALA A 123 -17.88 6.30 -2.48
N ALA A 124 -18.51 7.21 -1.74
CA ALA A 124 -19.60 8.01 -2.27
C ALA A 124 -19.13 8.97 -3.37
N LEU A 125 -17.92 9.52 -3.24
CA LEU A 125 -17.34 10.46 -4.19
C LEU A 125 -16.98 9.82 -5.55
N THR A 126 -16.58 8.55 -5.51
CA THR A 126 -16.08 7.81 -6.69
C THR A 126 -17.12 6.90 -7.32
N ASN A 127 -18.36 6.89 -6.81
CA ASN A 127 -19.42 5.98 -7.25
C ASN A 127 -19.03 4.48 -7.21
N LEU A 128 -17.99 4.14 -6.43
CA LEU A 128 -17.42 2.79 -6.32
C LEU A 128 -18.46 1.69 -6.03
N PRO A 129 -19.50 1.89 -5.19
CA PRO A 129 -20.51 0.87 -5.00
C PRO A 129 -21.16 0.45 -6.31
N MET A 130 -21.54 1.41 -7.16
CA MET A 130 -22.22 1.16 -8.43
C MET A 130 -21.27 0.59 -9.48
N ASP A 131 -20.05 1.12 -9.57
CA ASP A 131 -19.09 0.73 -10.61
C ASP A 131 -18.39 -0.62 -10.28
N SER A 132 -18.43 -1.06 -9.02
CA SER A 132 -17.87 -2.35 -8.59
C SER A 132 -18.58 -3.58 -9.17
N GLY A 133 -19.84 -3.43 -9.60
CA GLY A 133 -20.69 -4.55 -10.02
C GLY A 133 -21.09 -5.51 -8.90
N PHE A 134 -20.85 -5.14 -7.63
CA PHE A 134 -21.26 -5.93 -6.47
C PHE A 134 -22.76 -5.83 -6.21
N SER A 135 -23.35 -6.90 -5.69
CA SER A 135 -24.66 -6.79 -5.03
C SER A 135 -24.55 -5.95 -3.75
N ASP A 136 -25.68 -5.47 -3.24
CA ASP A 136 -25.72 -4.76 -1.96
C ASP A 136 -25.13 -5.59 -0.81
N GLU A 137 -25.36 -6.90 -0.80
CA GLU A 137 -24.82 -7.83 0.19
C GLU A 137 -23.30 -7.99 0.05
N GLU A 138 -22.80 -8.14 -1.18
CA GLU A 138 -21.36 -8.24 -1.46
C GLU A 138 -20.63 -6.95 -1.08
N TRP A 139 -21.23 -5.80 -1.39
CA TRP A 139 -20.70 -4.49 -1.00
C TRP A 139 -20.64 -4.34 0.52
N LYS A 140 -21.73 -4.66 1.23
CA LYS A 140 -21.76 -4.63 2.70
C LYS A 140 -20.71 -5.58 3.30
N TYR A 141 -20.55 -6.77 2.73
CA TYR A 141 -19.52 -7.72 3.16
C TYR A 141 -18.11 -7.15 2.96
N ALA A 142 -17.83 -6.56 1.80
CA ALA A 142 -16.52 -5.97 1.49
C ALA A 142 -16.17 -4.84 2.46
N VAL A 143 -17.10 -3.90 2.71
CA VAL A 143 -16.91 -2.80 3.68
C VAL A 143 -16.69 -3.33 5.10
N ALA A 144 -17.42 -4.38 5.50
CA ALA A 144 -17.22 -5.00 6.82
C ALA A 144 -15.88 -5.76 6.91
N ALA A 145 -15.41 -6.37 5.83
CA ALA A 145 -14.12 -7.04 5.76
C ALA A 145 -12.97 -6.04 5.92
N GLU A 146 -13.03 -4.91 5.24
CA GLU A 146 -12.04 -3.83 5.33
C GLU A 146 -11.86 -3.34 6.78
N LYS A 147 -12.96 -3.08 7.50
CA LYS A 147 -12.94 -2.65 8.90
C LYS A 147 -12.25 -3.63 9.83
N ARG A 148 -12.32 -4.93 9.55
CA ARG A 148 -11.62 -5.97 10.32
C ARG A 148 -10.10 -5.92 10.12
N CYS A 149 -9.64 -5.35 9.01
CA CYS A 149 -8.23 -5.26 8.65
C CYS A 149 -7.56 -3.95 9.13
N THR A 150 -8.33 -2.91 9.46
CA THR A 150 -7.81 -1.58 9.83
C THR A 150 -6.73 -1.61 10.90
N HIS A 151 -6.91 -2.42 11.96
CA HIS A 151 -5.90 -2.52 13.01
C HIS A 151 -4.58 -3.09 12.49
N ALA A 152 -4.63 -4.18 11.71
CA ALA A 152 -3.44 -4.82 11.17
C ALA A 152 -2.70 -3.90 10.17
N LEU A 153 -3.45 -3.21 9.30
CA LEU A 153 -2.90 -2.21 8.38
C LEU A 153 -2.10 -1.12 9.11
N GLY A 154 -2.60 -0.66 10.27
CA GLY A 154 -1.91 0.33 11.10
C GLY A 154 -0.61 -0.16 11.77
N LEU A 155 -0.32 -1.47 11.71
CA LEU A 155 0.91 -2.06 12.24
C LEU A 155 1.94 -2.39 11.15
N GLU A 156 1.57 -2.27 9.86
CA GLU A 156 2.47 -2.60 8.75
C GLU A 156 3.60 -1.56 8.63
N ASP A 157 4.85 -2.03 8.73
CA ASP A 157 6.03 -1.21 8.46
C ASP A 157 6.42 -1.38 6.98
N THR A 158 5.73 -0.63 6.12
CA THR A 158 5.85 -0.73 4.66
C THR A 158 7.26 -0.39 4.17
N HIS A 159 7.91 0.61 4.77
CA HIS A 159 9.24 1.05 4.38
C HIS A 159 10.33 0.08 4.84
N ALA A 160 10.25 -0.42 6.08
CA ALA A 160 11.18 -1.46 6.53
C ALA A 160 11.06 -2.72 5.66
N SER A 161 9.83 -3.06 5.26
CA SER A 161 9.58 -4.22 4.38
C SER A 161 10.10 -4.01 2.96
N ALA A 162 9.90 -2.83 2.37
CA ALA A 162 10.51 -2.47 1.09
C ALA A 162 12.04 -2.51 1.17
N HIS A 163 12.62 -1.95 2.24
CA HIS A 163 14.06 -1.97 2.44
C HIS A 163 14.61 -3.40 2.53
N ALA A 164 13.97 -4.26 3.33
CA ALA A 164 14.34 -5.67 3.42
C ALA A 164 14.25 -6.38 2.06
N LEU A 165 13.20 -6.10 1.27
CA LEU A 165 13.05 -6.66 -0.06
C LEU A 165 14.14 -6.18 -1.04
N ALA A 166 14.51 -4.90 -0.97
CA ALA A 166 15.53 -4.29 -1.84
C ALA A 166 16.89 -4.99 -1.72
N LEU A 167 17.25 -5.48 -0.53
CA LEU A 167 18.49 -6.22 -0.28
C LEU A 167 18.60 -7.51 -1.08
N HIS A 168 17.46 -8.08 -1.52
CA HIS A 168 17.42 -9.28 -2.36
C HIS A 168 17.57 -8.99 -3.85
N ARG A 169 17.52 -7.72 -4.27
CA ARG A 169 17.74 -7.29 -5.67
C ARG A 169 16.91 -8.05 -6.71
N GLN A 170 15.67 -8.39 -6.37
CA GLN A 170 14.83 -9.22 -7.25
C GLN A 170 14.53 -8.60 -8.62
N LEU A 171 14.52 -7.25 -8.71
CA LEU A 171 14.35 -6.53 -9.98
C LEU A 171 15.52 -6.78 -10.94
N ASP A 172 16.74 -6.92 -10.41
CA ASP A 172 17.95 -7.24 -11.18
C ASP A 172 18.04 -8.75 -11.45
N GLY A 173 17.70 -9.56 -10.43
CA GLY A 173 17.93 -11.01 -10.40
C GLY A 173 16.81 -11.87 -10.99
N LYS A 174 15.81 -11.28 -11.64
CA LYS A 174 14.63 -12.00 -12.15
C LYS A 174 13.92 -12.80 -11.06
N GLY A 175 13.45 -12.13 -10.00
CA GLY A 175 12.86 -12.78 -8.81
C GLY A 175 11.71 -13.78 -9.07
N PHE A 176 11.05 -13.72 -10.23
CA PHE A 176 10.03 -14.68 -10.67
C PHE A 176 10.51 -15.66 -11.76
N GLY A 177 11.75 -15.52 -12.24
CA GLY A 177 12.35 -16.39 -13.25
C GLY A 177 11.66 -16.28 -14.60
N GLN A 178 11.19 -17.42 -15.13
CA GLN A 178 10.51 -17.51 -16.42
C GLN A 178 8.97 -17.44 -16.30
N ARG A 179 8.44 -17.28 -15.09
CA ARG A 179 6.98 -17.29 -14.86
C ARG A 179 6.31 -16.12 -15.59
N PRO A 180 5.20 -16.36 -16.30
CA PRO A 180 4.45 -15.28 -16.94
C PRO A 180 4.06 -14.20 -15.93
N LEU A 181 4.44 -12.96 -16.22
CA LEU A 181 4.18 -11.79 -15.40
C LEU A 181 3.42 -10.74 -16.22
N THR A 182 2.30 -10.26 -15.69
CA THR A 182 1.64 -9.06 -16.19
C THR A 182 1.68 -7.96 -15.14
N VAL A 183 2.31 -6.83 -15.48
CA VAL A 183 2.27 -5.60 -14.70
C VAL A 183 1.19 -4.70 -15.28
N VAL A 184 0.19 -4.35 -14.48
CA VAL A 184 -0.89 -3.44 -14.83
C VAL A 184 -0.65 -2.13 -14.10
N GLN A 185 -0.30 -1.10 -14.87
CA GLN A 185 -0.25 0.27 -14.40
C GLN A 185 -1.65 0.87 -14.47
N CYS A 186 -2.22 1.24 -13.34
CA CYS A 186 -3.44 2.04 -13.26
C CYS A 186 -3.10 3.54 -13.22
N ASN A 187 -4.11 4.40 -13.30
CA ASN A 187 -3.91 5.85 -13.35
C ASN A 187 -4.02 6.50 -11.96
N MET A 188 -3.21 6.03 -11.01
CA MET A 188 -3.22 6.53 -9.62
C MET A 188 -3.01 8.04 -9.50
N ALA A 189 -2.26 8.66 -10.42
CA ALA A 189 -2.10 10.11 -10.42
C ALA A 189 -3.42 10.83 -10.76
N ALA A 190 -4.24 10.28 -11.67
CA ALA A 190 -5.57 10.82 -11.95
C ALA A 190 -6.52 10.60 -10.77
N ASP A 191 -6.47 9.43 -10.12
CA ASP A 191 -7.30 9.15 -8.93
C ASP A 191 -6.97 10.14 -7.80
N TYR A 192 -5.68 10.35 -7.51
CA TYR A 192 -5.27 11.35 -6.51
C TYR A 192 -5.63 12.79 -6.91
N GLN A 193 -5.55 13.12 -8.20
CA GLN A 193 -5.96 14.43 -8.71
C GLN A 193 -7.46 14.66 -8.51
N PHE A 194 -8.28 13.66 -8.87
CA PHE A 194 -9.73 13.73 -8.70
C PHE A 194 -10.10 13.93 -7.22
N LEU A 195 -9.52 13.10 -6.34
CA LEU A 195 -9.76 13.23 -4.89
C LEU A 195 -9.38 14.61 -4.39
N TYR A 196 -8.19 15.11 -4.79
CA TYR A 196 -7.70 16.43 -4.43
C TYR A 196 -8.63 17.55 -4.92
N ASP A 197 -9.10 17.49 -6.17
CA ASP A 197 -9.96 18.52 -6.75
C ASP A 197 -11.31 18.60 -6.02
N GLU A 198 -11.90 17.45 -5.69
CA GLU A 198 -13.17 17.38 -4.96
C GLU A 198 -13.06 17.93 -3.53
N VAL A 199 -12.01 17.55 -2.80
CA VAL A 199 -11.83 18.05 -1.42
C VAL A 199 -11.49 19.54 -1.38
N VAL A 200 -10.78 20.05 -2.40
CA VAL A 200 -10.48 21.49 -2.50
C VAL A 200 -11.72 22.30 -2.86
N LYS A 201 -12.62 21.78 -3.71
CA LYS A 201 -13.93 22.42 -3.97
C LYS A 201 -14.76 22.59 -2.70
N LEU A 202 -14.62 21.66 -1.74
CA LEU A 202 -15.26 21.75 -0.43
C LEU A 202 -14.58 22.74 0.54
N GLY A 203 -13.46 23.36 0.13
CA GLY A 203 -12.73 24.34 0.92
C GLY A 203 -11.68 23.76 1.86
N ASN A 204 -11.38 22.45 1.80
CA ASN A 204 -10.44 21.80 2.71
C ASN A 204 -8.97 22.12 2.42
N GLY A 205 -8.14 22.03 3.46
CA GLY A 205 -6.70 22.20 3.38
C GLY A 205 -6.21 23.65 3.31
N SER A 206 -5.16 23.95 4.05
CA SER A 206 -4.32 25.15 3.91
C SER A 206 -3.61 25.18 2.56
N GLU A 207 -3.09 26.34 2.16
CA GLU A 207 -2.33 26.46 0.91
C GLU A 207 -1.04 25.61 0.94
N GLU A 208 -0.43 25.45 2.12
CA GLU A 208 0.74 24.61 2.35
C GLU A 208 0.42 23.12 2.11
N GLU A 209 -0.66 22.62 2.70
CA GLU A 209 -1.12 21.24 2.53
C GLU A 209 -1.50 20.98 1.07
N ARG A 210 -2.24 21.91 0.44
CA ARG A 210 -2.62 21.79 -0.97
C ARG A 210 -1.39 21.78 -1.89
N ARG A 211 -0.39 22.64 -1.62
CA ARG A 211 0.88 22.67 -2.36
C ARG A 211 1.64 21.34 -2.23
N ALA A 212 1.71 20.79 -1.02
CA ALA A 212 2.36 19.50 -0.78
C ALA A 212 1.62 18.34 -1.46
N ALA A 213 0.29 18.33 -1.44
CA ALA A 213 -0.53 17.34 -2.14
C ALA A 213 -0.31 17.40 -3.66
N ARG A 214 -0.34 18.61 -4.26
CA ARG A 214 -0.04 18.79 -5.69
C ARG A 214 1.36 18.29 -6.04
N ASN A 215 2.36 18.61 -5.23
CA ASN A 215 3.74 18.14 -5.47
C ASN A 215 3.84 16.60 -5.44
N PHE A 216 3.13 15.94 -4.51
CA PHE A 216 3.07 14.48 -4.50
C PHE A 216 2.42 13.92 -5.77
N ILE A 217 1.28 14.48 -6.20
CA ILE A 217 0.56 14.04 -7.41
C ILE A 217 1.45 14.20 -8.66
N GLU A 218 2.12 15.35 -8.81
CA GLU A 218 3.04 15.58 -9.92
C GLU A 218 4.23 14.61 -9.89
N THR A 219 4.83 14.40 -8.71
CA THR A 219 5.93 13.44 -8.56
C THR A 219 5.48 12.02 -8.90
N TRP A 220 4.29 11.62 -8.46
CA TRP A 220 3.70 10.34 -8.82
C TRP A 220 3.52 10.23 -10.33
N ARG A 221 2.95 11.24 -10.97
CA ARG A 221 2.74 11.28 -12.43
C ARG A 221 4.06 11.13 -13.20
N LEU A 222 5.14 11.74 -12.72
CA LEU A 222 6.46 11.66 -13.35
C LEU A 222 7.10 10.26 -13.25
N PHE A 223 7.03 9.62 -12.09
CA PHE A 223 7.79 8.38 -11.83
C PHE A 223 6.96 7.10 -11.91
N HIS A 224 5.62 7.17 -11.87
CA HIS A 224 4.77 5.98 -11.76
C HIS A 224 4.99 4.97 -12.89
N GLY A 225 5.06 5.45 -14.14
CA GLY A 225 5.31 4.57 -15.29
C GLY A 225 6.68 3.91 -15.24
N GLN A 226 7.72 4.61 -14.75
CA GLN A 226 9.06 4.05 -14.60
C GLN A 226 9.10 2.99 -13.50
N ILE A 227 8.42 3.23 -12.37
CA ILE A 227 8.28 2.29 -11.26
C ILE A 227 7.56 1.01 -11.74
N ALA A 228 6.44 1.16 -12.45
CA ALA A 228 5.70 0.03 -13.00
C ALA A 228 6.53 -0.74 -14.04
N SER A 229 7.19 -0.04 -14.96
CA SER A 229 8.07 -0.66 -15.95
C SER A 229 9.24 -1.42 -15.32
N ALA A 230 9.82 -0.92 -14.22
CA ALA A 230 10.91 -1.60 -13.52
C ALA A 230 10.49 -2.99 -13.02
N GLN A 231 9.23 -3.18 -12.63
CA GLN A 231 8.72 -4.48 -12.18
C GLN A 231 8.69 -5.54 -13.30
N CYS A 232 8.71 -5.14 -14.58
CA CYS A 232 8.93 -6.10 -15.67
C CYS A 232 10.31 -6.78 -15.59
N GLY A 233 11.25 -6.19 -14.84
CA GLY A 233 12.52 -6.79 -14.47
C GLY A 233 12.38 -8.08 -13.66
N LEU A 234 11.26 -8.33 -12.98
CA LEU A 234 11.08 -9.52 -12.13
C LEU A 234 11.00 -10.83 -12.89
N SER A 235 10.64 -10.82 -14.19
CA SER A 235 10.52 -12.02 -15.02
C SER A 235 11.25 -11.85 -16.36
N THR A 236 11.51 -12.95 -17.04
CA THR A 236 11.91 -12.96 -18.47
C THR A 236 10.70 -13.00 -19.41
N ASP A 237 9.51 -13.37 -18.92
CA ASP A 237 8.24 -13.31 -19.66
C ASP A 237 7.30 -12.29 -19.02
N ALA A 238 7.70 -11.02 -19.08
CA ALA A 238 6.95 -9.91 -18.51
C ALA A 238 6.23 -9.10 -19.59
N ARG A 239 5.00 -8.69 -19.30
CA ARG A 239 4.19 -7.79 -20.13
C ARG A 239 3.68 -6.64 -19.28
N MET A 240 3.73 -5.43 -19.82
CA MET A 240 3.13 -4.26 -19.19
C MET A 240 1.82 -3.89 -19.89
N ARG A 241 0.81 -3.52 -19.11
CA ARG A 241 -0.46 -2.97 -19.56
C ARG A 241 -0.71 -1.67 -18.81
N VAL A 242 -1.29 -0.70 -19.50
CA VAL A 242 -1.78 0.54 -18.89
C VAL A 242 -3.30 0.48 -18.93
N TRP A 243 -3.93 0.66 -17.77
CA TRP A 243 -5.39 0.71 -17.61
C TRP A 243 -5.82 2.16 -17.30
N GLY A 244 -6.95 2.59 -17.86
CA GLY A 244 -7.53 3.91 -17.55
C GLY A 244 -7.17 5.06 -18.51
N ASN A 245 -6.86 4.80 -19.78
CA ASN A 245 -6.67 5.86 -20.80
C ASN A 245 -7.98 6.61 -21.19
N GLY A 246 -9.05 6.53 -20.39
CA GLY A 246 -10.35 7.14 -20.71
C GLY A 246 -11.36 7.28 -19.56
N GLY A 247 -10.98 7.07 -18.29
CA GLY A 247 -11.87 7.18 -17.13
C GLY A 247 -11.22 6.66 -15.85
N MET A 248 -11.74 7.09 -14.68
CA MET A 248 -11.36 6.55 -13.37
C MET A 248 -11.64 5.04 -13.30
N ILE A 249 -10.97 4.35 -12.37
CA ILE A 249 -11.30 2.96 -12.00
C ILE A 249 -12.56 2.93 -11.17
#